data_AF-A0A368GFY0-F1
#
_entry.id   AF-A0A368GFY0-F1
#
_cell.length_a   1.000
_cell.length_b   1.000
_cell.length_c   1.000
_cell.angle_alpha   90.00
_cell.angle_beta   90.00
_cell.angle_gamma   90.00
#
_symmetry.space_group_name_H-M   'P 1'
#
loop_
_entity.id
_entity.type
_entity.pdbx_description
1 polymer ?
#
loop_
_entity_poly.entity_id
_entity_poly.type
_entity_poly.pdbx_seq_one_letter_code
_entity_poly.pdbx_strand_id
1 'polypeptide(L)'
;HFTTIFQIDTVIDCATRAHSAIDRSPVAGARNALQGLTHVLDAVRDYGHLKSYLLISCQSVYGTAPCTESAPLAPVSWRGAALMSAEAMLHSYVVSYHPPLAIVRLSLGLINDSMEQRIEGVDSGNFSVLLAYALSASK
;
A
#
# COMPACT_ATOMS: atom_id res chain seq x y z
N HIS A 1 25.46 13.39 -25.35
CA HIS A 1 24.29 12.88 -24.61
C HIS A 1 24.66 12.74 -23.14
N PHE A 2 24.32 13.73 -22.31
CA PHE A 2 24.45 13.60 -20.85
C PHE A 2 23.19 12.88 -20.36
N THR A 3 23.28 11.58 -20.09
CA THR A 3 22.26 10.86 -19.31
C THR A 3 22.52 11.14 -17.85
N THR A 4 21.71 12.01 -17.25
CA THR A 4 21.72 12.27 -15.81
C THR A 4 21.35 10.97 -15.09
N ILE A 5 22.30 10.40 -14.35
CA ILE A 5 22.05 9.23 -13.50
C ILE A 5 21.37 9.75 -12.23
N PHE A 6 20.10 9.42 -12.04
CA PHE A 6 19.38 9.76 -10.82
C PHE A 6 19.68 8.72 -9.75
N GLN A 7 20.22 9.15 -8.62
CA GLN A 7 20.35 8.32 -7.43
C GLN A 7 19.03 8.37 -6.67
N ILE A 8 18.31 7.24 -6.65
CA ILE A 8 17.03 7.11 -5.96
C ILE A 8 17.31 6.56 -4.56
N ASP A 9 16.94 7.29 -3.53
CA ASP A 9 17.04 6.83 -2.14
C ASP A 9 15.74 6.16 -1.65
N THR A 10 14.59 6.66 -2.10
CA THR A 10 13.27 6.22 -1.62
C THR A 10 12.31 6.01 -2.78
N VAL A 11 11.56 4.90 -2.75
CA VAL A 11 10.45 4.63 -3.68
C VAL A 11 9.14 4.64 -2.90
N ILE A 12 8.15 5.38 -3.40
CA ILE A 12 6.78 5.36 -2.88
C ILE A 12 5.88 4.77 -3.97
N ASP A 13 5.39 3.56 -3.73
CA ASP A 13 4.56 2.84 -4.68
C ASP A 13 3.08 3.06 -4.38
N CYS A 14 2.45 3.87 -5.24
CA CYS A 14 1.01 4.09 -5.30
C CYS A 14 0.37 3.39 -6.51
N ALA A 15 1.18 2.77 -7.39
CA ALA A 15 0.73 2.26 -8.69
C ALA A 15 -0.16 1.04 -8.54
N THR A 16 0.08 0.23 -7.51
CA THR A 16 -0.72 -0.94 -7.10
C THR A 16 -2.20 -0.61 -6.97
N ARG A 17 -2.52 0.64 -6.59
CA ARG A 17 -3.88 1.14 -6.34
C ARG A 17 -4.50 1.94 -7.48
N ALA A 18 -3.78 2.17 -8.57
CA ALA A 18 -4.25 3.05 -9.64
C ALA A 18 -5.65 2.62 -10.11
N HIS A 19 -6.65 3.48 -9.92
CA HIS A 19 -8.04 3.25 -10.34
C HIS A 19 -8.12 2.80 -11.81
N SER A 20 -7.29 3.41 -12.66
CA SER A 20 -7.19 3.08 -14.08
C SER A 20 -6.78 1.64 -14.37
N ALA A 21 -6.12 0.94 -13.45
CA ALA A 21 -5.65 -0.42 -13.64
C ALA A 21 -6.43 -1.42 -12.79
N ILE A 22 -6.66 -1.09 -11.51
CA ILE A 22 -7.35 -1.98 -10.58
C ILE A 22 -8.83 -2.12 -10.98
N ASP A 23 -9.53 -1.03 -11.31
CA ASP A 23 -10.99 -1.03 -11.52
C ASP A 23 -11.49 -1.64 -12.82
N ARG A 24 -10.59 -1.96 -13.75
CA ARG A 24 -10.99 -2.48 -15.06
C ARG A 24 -11.51 -3.90 -15.01
N SER A 25 -10.85 -4.78 -14.27
CA SER A 25 -11.24 -6.18 -14.08
C SER A 25 -10.39 -6.83 -12.98
N PRO A 26 -10.86 -7.92 -12.36
CA PRO A 26 -10.06 -8.68 -11.40
C PRO A 26 -8.69 -9.12 -11.95
N VAL A 27 -8.65 -9.54 -13.23
CA VAL A 27 -7.41 -9.96 -13.89
C VAL A 27 -6.46 -8.79 -14.10
N ALA A 28 -6.97 -7.64 -14.55
CA ALA A 28 -6.16 -6.44 -14.74
C ALA A 28 -5.61 -5.90 -13.40
N GLY A 29 -6.45 -5.93 -12.35
CA GLY A 29 -6.05 -5.52 -11.00
C GLY A 29 -4.99 -6.44 -10.41
N ALA A 30 -5.17 -7.76 -10.49
CA ALA A 30 -4.17 -8.73 -10.05
C ALA A 30 -2.86 -8.57 -10.83
N ARG A 31 -2.93 -8.40 -12.15
CA ARG A 31 -1.75 -8.17 -13.00
C ARG A 31 -1.00 -6.90 -12.58
N ASN A 32 -1.70 -5.79 -12.39
CA ASN A 32 -1.08 -4.55 -11.97
C ASN A 32 -0.47 -4.66 -10.57
N ALA A 33 -1.22 -5.23 -9.63
CA ALA A 33 -0.82 -5.32 -8.24
C ALA A 33 0.32 -6.31 -7.99
N LEU A 34 0.31 -7.48 -8.62
CA LEU A 34 1.36 -8.50 -8.47
C LEU A 34 2.45 -8.33 -9.49
N GLN A 35 2.13 -8.49 -10.78
CA GLN A 35 3.14 -8.51 -11.83
C GLN A 35 3.85 -7.15 -11.96
N GLY A 36 3.10 -6.05 -11.81
CA GLY A 36 3.69 -4.71 -11.76
C GLY A 36 4.66 -4.56 -10.58
N LEU A 37 4.23 -4.94 -9.38
CA LEU A 37 5.05 -4.88 -8.17
C LEU A 37 6.31 -5.75 -8.29
N THR A 38 6.20 -7.00 -8.76
CA THR A 38 7.37 -7.89 -8.87
C THR A 38 8.45 -7.31 -9.79
N HIS A 39 8.07 -6.69 -10.91
CA HIS A 39 9.04 -6.02 -11.77
C HIS A 39 9.74 -4.84 -11.07
N VAL A 40 8.99 -4.05 -10.29
CA VAL A 40 9.57 -2.94 -9.52
C VAL A 40 10.50 -3.47 -8.44
N LEU A 41 10.10 -4.52 -7.72
CA LEU A 41 10.92 -5.13 -6.67
C LEU A 41 12.19 -5.77 -7.20
N ASP A 42 12.13 -6.43 -8.36
CA ASP A 42 13.33 -6.94 -9.03
C ASP A 42 14.26 -5.80 -9.45
N ALA A 43 13.72 -4.71 -10.00
CA ALA A 43 14.53 -3.54 -10.35
C ALA A 43 15.16 -2.88 -9.10
N VAL A 44 14.44 -2.79 -7.99
CA VAL A 44 14.93 -2.28 -6.71
C VAL A 44 16.02 -3.17 -6.14
N ARG A 45 15.83 -4.49 -6.20
CA ARG A 45 16.83 -5.48 -5.79
C ARG A 45 18.10 -5.32 -6.60
N ASP A 46 18.00 -5.23 -7.91
CA ASP A 46 19.15 -5.11 -8.81
C ASP A 46 19.86 -3.76 -8.64
N TYR A 47 19.12 -2.70 -8.26
CA TYR A 47 19.69 -1.39 -7.95
C TYR A 47 20.50 -1.36 -6.64
N GLY A 48 20.10 -2.11 -5.59
CA GLY A 48 20.89 -2.36 -4.39
C GLY A 48 21.19 -1.18 -3.45
N HIS A 49 20.92 0.07 -3.85
CA HIS A 49 21.25 1.27 -3.08
C HIS A 49 20.03 1.96 -2.43
N LEU A 50 18.89 1.29 -2.39
CA LEU A 50 17.66 1.90 -1.87
C LEU A 50 17.65 1.94 -0.34
N LYS A 51 17.31 3.10 0.23
CA LYS A 51 17.22 3.31 1.69
C LYS A 51 15.85 3.04 2.25
N SER A 52 14.79 3.23 1.46
CA SER A 52 13.41 3.00 1.90
C SER A 52 12.49 2.72 0.73
N TYR A 53 11.53 1.82 0.93
CA TYR A 53 10.45 1.63 -0.01
C TYR A 53 9.12 1.47 0.69
N LEU A 54 8.15 2.25 0.24
CA LEU A 54 6.86 2.41 0.87
C LEU A 54 5.77 1.94 -0.08
N LEU A 55 5.10 0.84 0.27
CA LEU A 55 3.91 0.38 -0.46
C LEU A 55 2.65 1.01 0.13
N ILE A 56 1.90 1.73 -0.70
CA ILE A 56 0.62 2.32 -0.31
C ILE A 56 -0.52 1.34 -0.61
N SER A 57 -1.04 0.74 0.45
CA SER A 57 -2.20 -0.15 0.46
C SER A 57 -3.45 0.56 1.00
N CYS A 58 -4.50 -0.21 1.29
CA CYS A 58 -5.80 0.27 1.73
C CYS A 58 -6.38 -0.68 2.79
N GLN A 59 -7.20 -0.16 3.71
CA GLN A 59 -7.95 -0.96 4.68
C GLN A 59 -8.91 -1.98 4.05
N SER A 60 -9.17 -1.92 2.74
CA SER A 60 -9.93 -2.94 2.01
C SER A 60 -9.32 -4.35 2.10
N VAL A 61 -8.04 -4.46 2.45
CA VAL A 61 -7.38 -5.75 2.71
C VAL A 61 -7.91 -6.46 3.96
N TYR A 62 -8.44 -5.73 4.94
CA TYR A 62 -9.01 -6.32 6.17
C TYR A 62 -10.35 -7.03 5.92
N GLY A 63 -11.11 -6.59 4.91
CA GLY A 63 -12.47 -7.10 4.70
C GLY A 63 -13.36 -6.83 5.91
N THR A 64 -13.78 -7.88 6.60
CA THR A 64 -14.58 -7.81 7.85
C THR A 64 -13.76 -8.03 9.11
N ALA A 65 -12.46 -8.30 8.99
CA ALA A 65 -11.58 -8.52 10.12
C ALA A 65 -11.40 -7.22 10.94
N PRO A 66 -11.11 -7.33 12.25
CA PRO A 66 -10.61 -6.17 12.99
C PRO A 66 -9.35 -5.65 12.29
N CYS A 67 -9.18 -4.32 12.24
CA CYS A 67 -8.05 -3.64 11.58
C CYS A 67 -6.73 -3.82 12.34
N THR A 68 -6.37 -5.06 12.64
CA THR A 68 -5.21 -5.50 13.39
C THR A 68 -4.30 -6.31 12.48
N GLU A 69 -3.00 -6.04 12.52
CA GLU A 69 -2.01 -6.71 11.66
C GLU A 69 -1.56 -8.08 12.20
N SER A 70 -2.05 -8.48 13.38
CA SER A 70 -1.73 -9.74 14.05
C SER A 70 -2.54 -10.94 13.56
N ALA A 71 -3.59 -10.71 12.77
CA ALA A 71 -4.51 -11.73 12.31
C ALA A 71 -4.46 -11.89 10.77
N PRO A 72 -4.78 -13.08 10.24
CA PRO A 72 -4.87 -13.29 8.81
C PRO A 72 -5.95 -12.39 8.20
N LEU A 73 -5.58 -11.76 7.08
CA LEU A 73 -6.47 -10.88 6.33
C LEU A 73 -7.41 -11.69 5.42
N ALA A 74 -8.67 -11.29 5.37
CA ALA A 74 -9.70 -11.93 4.55
C ALA A 74 -10.50 -10.86 3.78
N PRO A 75 -9.94 -10.30 2.69
CA PRO A 75 -10.61 -9.26 1.92
C PRO A 75 -11.88 -9.79 1.25
N VAL A 76 -12.95 -9.00 1.31
CA VAL A 76 -14.27 -9.34 0.70
C VAL A 76 -14.42 -8.83 -0.73
N SER A 77 -13.41 -8.13 -1.25
CA SER A 77 -13.39 -7.58 -2.61
C SER A 77 -12.15 -8.04 -3.35
N TRP A 78 -12.27 -8.22 -4.67
CA TRP A 78 -11.11 -8.57 -5.50
C TRP A 78 -10.04 -7.47 -5.50
N ARG A 79 -10.43 -6.20 -5.25
CA ARG A 79 -9.48 -5.08 -5.02
C ARG A 79 -8.65 -5.32 -3.77
N GLY A 80 -9.31 -5.63 -2.66
CA GLY A 80 -8.64 -5.98 -1.40
C GLY A 80 -7.78 -7.22 -1.55
N ALA A 81 -8.23 -8.23 -2.28
CA ALA A 81 -7.45 -9.44 -2.56
C ALA A 81 -6.20 -9.15 -3.40
N ALA A 82 -6.30 -8.29 -4.42
CA ALA A 82 -5.16 -7.86 -5.21
C ALA A 82 -4.13 -7.10 -4.35
N LEU A 83 -4.57 -6.18 -3.49
CA LEU A 83 -3.67 -5.44 -2.59
C LEU A 83 -3.05 -6.35 -1.52
N MET A 84 -3.83 -7.25 -0.91
CA MET A 84 -3.32 -8.26 0.02
C MET A 84 -2.24 -9.13 -0.65
N SER A 85 -2.44 -9.52 -1.91
CA SER A 85 -1.45 -10.30 -2.64
C SER A 85 -0.15 -9.52 -2.89
N ALA A 86 -0.25 -8.21 -3.13
CA ALA A 86 0.90 -7.32 -3.24
C ALA A 86 1.64 -7.16 -1.90
N GLU A 87 0.91 -7.01 -0.78
CA GLU A 87 1.49 -7.00 0.57
C GLU A 87 2.23 -8.30 0.90
N ALA A 88 1.62 -9.45 0.59
CA ALA A 88 2.22 -10.76 0.80
C ALA A 88 3.49 -10.94 -0.04
N MET A 89 3.46 -10.50 -1.30
CA MET A 89 4.64 -10.52 -2.17
C MET A 89 5.74 -9.62 -1.61
N LEU A 90 5.43 -8.38 -1.21
CA LEU A 90 6.40 -7.47 -0.60
C LEU A 90 7.04 -8.09 0.65
N HIS A 91 6.22 -8.71 1.50
CA HIS A 91 6.70 -9.39 2.70
C HIS A 91 7.68 -10.52 2.37
N SER A 92 7.45 -11.30 1.30
CA SER A 92 8.40 -12.33 0.87
C SER A 92 9.77 -11.75 0.45
N TYR A 93 9.80 -10.55 -0.14
CA TYR A 93 11.05 -9.86 -0.46
C TYR A 93 11.76 -9.36 0.80
N VAL A 94 11.03 -8.82 1.79
CA VAL A 94 11.59 -8.46 3.11
C VAL A 94 12.28 -9.65 3.75
N VAL A 95 11.61 -10.80 3.80
CA VAL A 95 12.13 -12.01 4.44
C VAL A 95 13.34 -12.58 3.68
N SER A 96 13.34 -12.51 2.35
CA SER A 96 14.39 -13.15 1.53
C SER A 96 15.64 -12.28 1.36
N TYR A 97 15.47 -10.97 1.16
CA TYR A 97 16.55 -10.07 0.74
C TYR A 97 16.84 -8.95 1.75
N HIS A 98 16.07 -8.86 2.84
CA HIS A 98 16.18 -7.82 3.87
C HIS A 98 16.16 -6.35 3.36
N PRO A 99 15.42 -5.98 2.30
CA PRO A 99 15.29 -4.58 1.89
C PRO A 99 14.52 -3.76 2.94
N PRO A 100 14.84 -2.46 3.09
CA PRO A 100 14.16 -1.56 4.02
C PRO A 100 12.77 -1.17 3.46
N LEU A 101 11.77 -2.06 3.64
CA LEU A 101 10.41 -1.90 3.12
C LEU A 101 9.40 -1.64 4.25
N ALA A 102 8.40 -0.81 3.96
CA ALA A 102 7.25 -0.55 4.83
C ALA A 102 5.93 -0.60 4.03
N ILE A 103 4.87 -1.05 4.69
CA ILE A 103 3.50 -1.11 4.15
C ILE A 103 2.65 -0.11 4.91
N VAL A 104 1.89 0.72 4.18
CA VAL A 104 0.92 1.65 4.78
C VAL A 104 -0.47 1.32 4.28
N ARG A 105 -1.39 0.99 5.18
CA ARG A 105 -2.80 0.75 4.86
C ARG A 105 -3.61 2.03 5.09
N LEU A 106 -4.00 2.69 4.01
CA LEU A 106 -4.79 3.92 4.09
C LEU A 106 -6.26 3.63 4.40
N SER A 107 -6.90 4.53 5.16
CA SER A 107 -8.34 4.47 5.40
C SER A 107 -9.14 4.90 4.17
N LEU A 108 -10.35 4.33 3.98
CA LEU A 108 -11.23 4.66 2.84
C LEU A 108 -11.56 6.16 2.76
N GLY A 109 -11.61 6.84 3.91
CA GLY A 109 -11.89 8.28 3.97
C GLY A 109 -10.76 9.20 3.51
N LEU A 110 -9.54 8.68 3.31
CA LEU A 110 -8.43 9.41 2.68
C LEU A 110 -8.31 9.09 1.17
N ILE A 111 -9.12 8.15 0.69
CA ILE A 111 -9.00 7.56 -0.65
C ILE A 111 -10.05 8.12 -1.61
N ASN A 112 -11.23 8.48 -1.10
CA ASN A 112 -12.28 9.09 -1.90
C ASN A 112 -12.23 10.62 -1.75
N ASP A 113 -12.41 11.34 -2.86
CA ASP A 113 -12.47 12.82 -2.88
C ASP A 113 -13.67 13.40 -2.10
N SER A 114 -14.59 12.53 -1.65
CA SER A 114 -15.75 12.89 -0.83
C SER A 114 -15.46 12.58 0.65
N MET A 115 -15.26 13.65 1.43
CA MET A 115 -15.24 13.58 2.90
C MET A 115 -16.61 13.18 3.50
N GLU A 116 -17.69 13.18 2.71
CA GLU A 116 -19.07 12.98 3.18
C GLU A 116 -19.29 11.55 3.69
N GLN A 117 -18.61 10.56 3.11
CA GLN A 117 -18.67 9.18 3.57
C GLN A 117 -18.04 8.95 4.97
N ARG A 118 -17.35 9.94 5.56
CA ARG A 118 -16.84 9.86 6.94
C ARG A 118 -17.89 10.15 8.00
N ILE A 119 -18.99 10.83 7.65
CA ILE A 119 -19.92 11.38 8.65
C ILE A 119 -21.02 10.38 9.04
N GLU A 120 -21.38 9.44 8.16
CA GLU A 120 -22.49 8.53 8.44
C GLU A 120 -22.13 7.31 9.33
N GLY A 121 -20.84 7.05 9.58
CA GLY A 121 -20.41 5.79 10.21
C GLY A 121 -19.39 5.87 11.34
N VAL A 122 -19.02 7.07 11.81
CA VAL A 122 -17.99 7.21 12.86
C VAL A 122 -18.55 7.97 14.05
N ASP A 123 -18.84 7.24 15.13
CA ASP A 123 -19.04 7.81 16.46
C ASP A 123 -17.86 8.72 16.81
N SER A 124 -18.20 9.92 17.28
CA SER A 124 -17.38 11.11 17.47
C SER A 124 -16.15 10.96 18.39
N GLY A 125 -15.83 9.75 18.87
CA GLY A 125 -14.77 9.48 19.82
C GLY A 125 -13.38 9.19 19.23
N ASN A 126 -13.27 8.81 17.95
CA ASN A 126 -12.00 8.33 17.37
C ASN A 126 -11.23 9.35 16.52
N PHE A 127 -11.73 10.59 16.39
CA PHE A 127 -11.09 11.61 15.55
C PHE A 127 -9.73 12.09 16.11
N SER A 128 -9.52 11.96 17.42
CA SER A 128 -8.28 12.33 18.11
C SER A 128 -7.12 11.37 17.85
N VAL A 129 -7.38 10.10 17.51
CA VAL A 129 -6.32 9.08 17.32
C VAL A 129 -5.63 9.23 15.96
N LEU A 130 -6.36 9.63 14.92
CA LEU A 130 -5.82 9.77 13.56
C LEU A 130 -4.91 11.00 13.40
N LEU A 131 -5.18 12.09 14.13
CA LEU A 131 -4.29 13.26 14.14
C LEU A 131 -3.03 13.01 14.99
N ALA A 132 -3.13 12.20 16.05
CA ALA A 132 -1.99 11.87 16.91
C ALA A 132 -0.92 11.04 16.19
N TYR A 133 -1.30 10.08 15.34
CA TYR A 133 -0.32 9.29 14.56
C TYR A 133 0.38 10.12 13.47
N ALA A 134 -0.33 11.05 12.82
CA ALA A 134 0.27 11.94 11.82
C ALA A 134 1.26 12.95 12.44
N LEU A 135 1.04 13.38 13.68
CA LEU A 135 1.94 14.29 14.39
C LEU A 135 3.10 13.58 15.11
N SER A 136 2.92 12.32 15.54
CA SER A 136 3.99 11.56 16.20
C SER A 136 5.08 11.06 15.24
N ALA A 137 4.82 11.02 13.94
CA ALA A 137 5.81 10.65 12.92
C ALA A 137 6.69 11.84 12.45
N SER A 138 6.50 13.03 13.02
CA SER A 138 7.22 14.26 12.65
C SER A 138 8.16 14.79 13.75
N LYS A 139 8.64 13.93 14.65
CA LYS A 139 9.75 14.25 15.56
C LYS A 139 10.85 13.21 15.49
#